data_AF-A0A6I6IUM5-F1
#
_entry.id   AF-A0A6I6IUM5-F1
#
_cell.length_a   1.000
_cell.length_b   1.000
_cell.length_c   1.000
_cell.angle_alpha   90.00
_cell.angle_beta   90.00
_cell.angle_gamma   90.00
#
_symmetry.space_group_name_H-M   'P 1'
#
loop_
_entity.id
_entity.type
_entity.pdbx_description
1 polymer ?
#
loop_
_entity_poly.entity_id
_entity_poly.type
_entity_poly.pdbx_seq_one_letter_code
_entity_poly.pdbx_strand_id
1 'polypeptide(L)'
;MDGVLSPQIYEIAGFLGVAFYLGSYAALQMGYIQGSGYTYAFLNLIASTLVLLSLVMNFNLWSAIIQVSWITISIFGMTRFFVLSRRVRFTPEERALVSERLSDFTPLGARQLLNAGNWLDKPVGEEITTQGKEVGFLYYLAEGSVQVIAGGTVIREMHAPNFIGELTCFSGGPASATLRAVSPLRMFAIDTAVLTDLCRRKPDIRIKLESSLARDTHKKLIDVTTQLSAG
;
A
#
# COMPACT_ATOMS: atom_id res chain seq x y z
N MET A 1 45.56 -5.33 26.84
CA MET A 1 44.88 -5.16 25.53
C MET A 1 43.68 -6.07 25.61
N ASP A 2 42.61 -5.64 26.28
CA ASP A 2 41.54 -6.57 26.67
C ASP A 2 40.20 -5.94 26.30
N GLY A 3 39.99 -5.81 24.99
CA GLY A 3 38.73 -5.36 24.39
C GLY A 3 37.71 -6.49 24.20
N VAL A 4 37.87 -7.61 24.91
CA VAL A 4 36.94 -8.74 24.83
C VAL A 4 35.79 -8.45 25.80
N LEU A 5 34.59 -8.26 25.24
CA LEU A 5 33.34 -8.17 26.00
C LEU A 5 33.22 -9.36 26.97
N SER A 6 32.51 -9.20 28.09
CA SER A 6 32.36 -10.31 29.04
C SER A 6 31.68 -11.52 28.36
N PRO A 7 32.04 -12.77 28.71
CA PRO A 7 31.44 -13.98 28.11
C PRO A 7 29.90 -13.98 28.12
N GLN A 8 29.31 -13.41 29.18
CA GLN A 8 27.86 -13.24 29.34
C GLN A 8 27.22 -12.42 28.21
N ILE A 9 27.91 -11.42 27.67
CA ILE A 9 27.38 -10.57 26.58
C ILE A 9 27.19 -11.40 25.30
N TYR A 10 28.11 -12.31 25.01
CA TYR A 10 28.02 -13.20 23.84
C TYR A 10 26.89 -14.21 23.97
N GLU A 11 26.66 -14.76 25.17
CA GLU A 11 25.52 -15.64 25.45
C GLU A 11 24.19 -14.91 25.30
N ILE A 12 24.07 -13.72 25.89
CA ILE A 12 22.87 -12.87 25.76
C ILE A 12 22.62 -12.51 24.30
N ALA A 13 23.66 -12.17 23.53
CA ALA A 13 23.54 -11.94 22.10
C ALA A 13 22.99 -13.16 21.37
N GLY A 14 23.47 -14.37 21.69
CA GLY A 14 22.94 -15.62 21.15
C GLY A 14 21.45 -15.81 21.43
N PHE A 15 21.04 -15.65 22.69
CA PHE A 15 19.62 -15.76 23.09
C PHE A 15 18.73 -14.73 22.38
N LEU A 16 19.16 -13.47 22.33
CA LEU A 16 18.43 -12.41 21.63
C LEU A 16 18.34 -12.72 20.13
N GLY A 17 19.43 -13.18 19.52
CA GLY A 17 19.46 -13.57 18.10
C GLY A 17 18.46 -14.68 17.79
N VAL A 18 18.40 -15.72 18.62
CA VAL A 18 17.40 -16.80 18.50
C VAL A 18 15.98 -16.26 18.68
N ALA A 19 15.75 -15.39 19.66
CA ALA A 19 14.44 -14.77 19.89
C ALA A 19 13.99 -13.95 18.66
N PHE A 20 14.89 -13.19 18.02
CA PHE A 20 14.59 -12.48 16.77
C PHE A 20 14.29 -13.43 15.61
N TYR A 21 15.02 -14.55 15.48
CA TYR A 21 14.74 -15.54 14.44
C TYR A 21 13.34 -16.15 14.61
N LEU A 22 13.04 -16.66 15.79
CA LEU A 22 11.75 -17.30 16.07
C LEU A 22 10.61 -16.29 16.00
N GLY A 23 10.80 -15.09 16.56
CA GLY A 23 9.81 -14.02 16.54
C GLY A 23 9.51 -13.52 15.13
N SER A 24 10.53 -13.30 14.31
CA SER A 24 10.35 -12.86 12.92
C SER A 24 9.67 -13.93 12.06
N TYR A 25 10.03 -15.20 12.24
CA TYR A 25 9.39 -16.32 11.55
C TYR A 25 7.94 -16.52 12.01
N ALA A 26 7.66 -16.44 13.32
CA ALA A 26 6.30 -16.51 13.84
C ALA A 26 5.43 -15.36 13.31
N ALA A 27 5.95 -14.13 13.31
CA ALA A 27 5.24 -12.98 12.79
C ALA A 27 4.98 -13.08 11.27
N LEU A 28 5.91 -13.66 10.51
CA LEU A 28 5.71 -14.00 9.10
C LEU A 28 4.60 -15.05 8.93
N GLN A 29 4.64 -16.14 9.71
CA GLN A 29 3.69 -17.24 9.62
C GLN A 29 2.27 -16.82 10.05
N MET A 30 2.15 -15.91 11.01
CA MET A 30 0.88 -15.32 11.45
C MET A 30 0.37 -14.21 10.52
N GLY A 31 1.14 -13.81 9.50
CA GLY A 31 0.77 -12.77 8.55
C GLY A 31 0.91 -11.34 9.07
N TYR A 32 1.52 -11.13 10.25
CA TYR A 32 1.83 -9.79 10.77
C TYR A 32 2.97 -9.10 9.99
N ILE A 33 3.89 -9.90 9.44
CA ILE A 33 4.98 -9.41 8.59
C ILE A 33 4.89 -10.10 7.24
N GLN A 34 5.16 -9.36 6.17
CA GLN A 34 5.21 -9.89 4.82
C GLN A 34 6.67 -10.14 4.42
N GLY A 35 6.92 -11.27 3.75
CA GLY A 35 8.26 -11.60 3.21
C GLY A 35 8.71 -10.69 2.06
N SER A 36 7.78 -9.94 1.45
CA SER A 36 8.05 -8.94 0.40
C SER A 36 8.64 -7.63 0.95
N GLY A 37 8.54 -7.40 2.27
CA GLY A 37 8.99 -6.17 2.93
C GLY A 37 10.41 -6.23 3.48
N TYR A 38 10.94 -5.07 3.88
CA TYR A 38 12.28 -4.97 4.48
C TYR A 38 12.30 -5.48 5.94
N THR A 39 11.17 -5.52 6.63
CA THR A 39 11.08 -5.87 8.05
C THR A 39 11.61 -7.27 8.33
N TYR A 40 11.18 -8.27 7.56
CA TYR A 40 11.63 -9.65 7.76
C TYR A 40 13.15 -9.79 7.50
N ALA A 41 13.65 -9.22 6.40
CA ALA A 41 15.08 -9.22 6.08
C ALA A 41 15.90 -8.48 7.15
N PHE A 42 15.39 -7.36 7.67
CA PHE A 42 16.05 -6.57 8.72
C PHE A 42 16.11 -7.31 10.06
N LEU A 43 15.01 -7.94 10.49
CA LEU A 43 15.00 -8.76 11.70
C LEU A 43 15.95 -9.95 11.58
N ASN A 44 15.99 -10.62 10.43
CA ASN A 44 16.95 -11.69 10.17
C ASN A 44 18.39 -11.20 10.12
N LEU A 45 18.65 -9.98 9.63
CA LEU A 45 19.98 -9.38 9.66
C LEU A 45 20.45 -9.15 11.10
N ILE A 46 19.58 -8.62 11.97
CA ILE A 46 19.87 -8.47 13.40
C ILE A 46 20.09 -9.84 14.04
N ALA A 47 19.18 -10.78 13.81
CA ALA A 47 19.25 -12.13 14.36
C ALA A 47 20.57 -12.83 13.99
N SER A 48 20.90 -12.84 12.70
CA SER A 48 22.12 -13.48 12.19
C SER A 48 23.39 -12.82 12.70
N THR A 49 23.40 -11.49 12.82
CA THR A 49 24.55 -10.76 13.36
C THR A 49 24.76 -11.09 14.84
N LEU A 50 23.69 -11.14 15.64
CA LEU A 50 23.76 -11.48 17.07
C LEU A 50 24.18 -12.94 17.31
N VAL A 51 23.63 -13.88 16.53
CA VAL A 51 24.05 -15.29 16.60
C VAL A 51 25.50 -15.43 16.15
N LEU A 52 25.93 -14.76 15.09
CA LEU A 52 27.33 -14.79 14.66
C LEU A 52 28.28 -14.26 15.74
N LEU A 53 27.88 -13.19 16.43
CA LEU A 53 28.63 -12.65 17.57
C LEU A 53 28.78 -13.68 18.68
N SER A 54 27.70 -14.43 19.00
CA SER A 54 27.72 -15.48 20.04
C SER A 54 28.70 -16.62 19.75
N LEU A 55 29.01 -16.87 18.47
CA LEU A 55 29.93 -17.93 18.03
C LEU A 55 31.41 -17.58 18.25
N VAL A 56 31.75 -16.34 18.64
CA VAL A 56 33.14 -15.92 18.87
C VAL A 56 33.78 -16.70 20.03
N MET A 57 33.00 -16.98 21.09
CA MET A 57 33.50 -17.68 22.28
C MET A 57 33.62 -19.20 22.07
N ASN A 58 32.68 -19.79 21.32
CA ASN A 58 32.64 -21.23 21.02
C ASN A 58 32.36 -21.43 19.54
N PHE A 59 33.44 -21.44 18.75
CA PHE A 59 33.33 -21.39 17.31
C PHE A 59 32.73 -22.66 16.71
N ASN A 60 31.72 -22.47 15.86
CA ASN A 60 31.16 -23.50 15.01
C ASN A 60 31.15 -23.00 13.56
N LEU A 61 31.97 -23.63 12.71
CA LEU A 61 32.14 -23.22 11.31
C LEU A 61 30.83 -23.29 10.52
N TRP A 62 30.06 -24.37 10.70
CA TRP A 62 28.81 -24.58 9.96
C TRP A 62 27.76 -23.53 10.32
N SER A 63 27.60 -23.25 11.61
CA SER A 63 26.72 -22.18 12.08
C SER A 63 27.19 -20.82 11.56
N ALA A 64 28.50 -20.53 11.58
CA ALA A 64 29.04 -19.27 11.08
C ALA A 64 28.76 -19.07 9.58
N ILE A 65 28.92 -20.11 8.76
CA ILE A 65 28.59 -20.06 7.31
C ILE A 65 27.11 -19.74 7.11
N ILE A 66 26.21 -20.38 7.87
CA ILE A 66 24.77 -20.08 7.81
C ILE A 66 24.50 -18.62 8.16
N GLN A 67 25.09 -18.10 9.23
CA GLN A 67 24.89 -16.71 9.65
C GLN A 67 25.40 -15.72 8.60
N VAL A 68 26.61 -15.91 8.07
CA VAL A 68 27.17 -15.07 7.00
C VAL A 68 26.28 -15.11 5.75
N SER A 69 25.72 -16.27 5.43
CA SER A 69 24.78 -16.41 4.31
C SER A 69 23.50 -15.61 4.54
N TRP A 70 22.89 -15.72 5.73
CA TRP A 70 21.71 -14.91 6.10
C TRP A 70 21.98 -13.41 6.05
N ILE A 71 23.12 -12.96 6.58
CA ILE A 71 23.54 -11.55 6.53
C ILE A 71 23.63 -11.08 5.06
N THR A 72 24.31 -11.86 4.22
CA THR A 72 24.53 -11.51 2.81
C THR A 72 23.21 -11.42 2.03
N ILE A 73 22.33 -12.42 2.20
CA ILE A 73 21.01 -12.45 1.54
C ILE A 73 20.13 -11.28 2.01
N SER A 74 20.12 -11.00 3.31
CA SER A 74 19.34 -9.89 3.88
C SER A 74 19.83 -8.52 3.38
N ILE A 75 21.15 -8.29 3.34
CA ILE A 75 21.73 -7.07 2.80
C ILE A 75 21.37 -6.93 1.32
N PHE A 76 21.57 -7.98 0.51
CA PHE A 76 21.24 -7.94 -0.91
C PHE A 76 19.76 -7.63 -1.17
N GLY A 77 18.85 -8.32 -0.46
CA GLY A 77 17.41 -8.09 -0.57
C GLY A 77 17.01 -6.65 -0.23
N MET A 78 17.56 -6.12 0.87
CA MET A 78 17.29 -4.76 1.33
C MET A 78 17.87 -3.70 0.38
N THR A 79 19.11 -3.87 -0.09
CA THR A 79 19.74 -2.97 -1.07
C THR A 79 18.97 -2.96 -2.38
N ARG A 80 18.58 -4.14 -2.90
CA ARG A 80 17.77 -4.25 -4.11
C ARG A 80 16.46 -3.51 -3.97
N PHE A 81 15.73 -3.74 -2.87
CA PHE A 81 14.47 -3.07 -2.59
C PHE A 81 14.63 -1.54 -2.51
N PHE A 82 15.67 -1.07 -1.83
CA PHE A 82 15.99 0.34 -1.67
C PHE A 82 16.31 1.02 -3.02
N VAL A 83 17.17 0.39 -3.84
CA VAL A 83 17.53 0.92 -5.17
C VAL A 83 16.30 0.98 -6.08
N LEU A 84 15.49 -0.08 -6.11
CA LEU A 84 14.27 -0.10 -6.92
C LEU A 84 13.27 0.96 -6.46
N SER A 85 13.11 1.15 -5.15
CA SER A 85 12.20 2.16 -4.61
C SER A 85 12.68 3.59 -4.87
N ARG A 86 13.99 3.85 -4.80
CA ARG A 86 14.58 5.17 -5.08
C ARG A 86 14.55 5.55 -6.56
N ARG A 87 14.51 4.58 -7.46
CA ARG A 87 14.45 4.81 -8.92
C ARG A 87 13.05 5.18 -9.40
N VAL A 88 12.02 5.04 -8.55
CA VAL A 88 10.65 5.43 -8.89
C VAL A 88 10.57 6.94 -9.02
N ARG A 89 10.04 7.39 -10.16
CA ARG A 89 9.71 8.80 -10.41
C ARG A 89 8.21 8.92 -10.60
N PHE A 90 7.66 9.99 -10.04
CA PHE A 90 6.26 10.38 -10.18
C PHE A 90 6.20 11.74 -10.88
N THR A 91 5.25 11.88 -11.81
CA THR A 91 4.83 13.18 -12.34
C THR A 91 4.19 14.02 -11.21
N PRO A 92 4.00 15.35 -11.39
CA PRO A 92 3.35 16.18 -10.38
C PRO A 92 1.95 15.68 -9.99
N GLU A 93 1.12 15.31 -10.97
CA GLU A 93 -0.24 14.80 -10.76
C GLU A 93 -0.24 13.44 -10.03
N GLU A 94 0.68 12.53 -10.40
CA GLU A 94 0.85 11.26 -9.70
C GLU A 94 1.31 11.47 -8.25
N ARG A 95 2.18 12.44 -8.01
CA ARG A 95 2.67 12.74 -6.67
C ARG A 95 1.54 13.22 -5.77
N ALA A 96 0.66 14.08 -6.27
CA ALA A 96 -0.51 14.56 -5.52
C ALA A 96 -1.42 13.37 -5.11
N LEU A 97 -1.77 12.51 -6.06
CA LEU A 97 -2.55 11.29 -5.78
C LEU A 97 -1.85 10.40 -4.73
N VAL A 98 -0.54 10.19 -4.87
CA VAL A 98 0.22 9.35 -3.93
C VAL A 98 0.24 9.94 -2.52
N SER A 99 0.50 11.25 -2.39
CA SER A 99 0.56 11.89 -1.08
C SER A 99 -0.79 11.99 -0.39
N GLU A 100 -1.86 12.21 -1.13
CA GLU A 100 -3.19 12.42 -0.56
C GLU A 100 -3.96 11.13 -0.30
N ARG A 101 -3.88 10.18 -1.23
CA ARG A 101 -4.74 8.98 -1.21
C ARG A 101 -3.97 7.67 -1.12
N LEU A 102 -2.68 7.63 -1.38
CA LEU A 102 -1.89 6.39 -1.32
C LEU A 102 -0.72 6.49 -0.33
N SER A 103 -0.88 7.26 0.75
CA SER A 103 0.18 7.53 1.74
C SER A 103 0.79 6.26 2.37
N ASP A 104 0.00 5.18 2.47
CA ASP A 104 0.45 3.90 3.05
C ASP A 104 1.24 3.03 2.06
N PHE A 105 1.29 3.41 0.79
CA PHE A 105 1.97 2.66 -0.25
C PHE A 105 3.48 2.85 -0.18
N THR A 106 4.20 1.79 -0.52
CA THR A 106 5.61 1.96 -0.87
C THR A 106 5.69 2.64 -2.25
N PRO A 107 6.75 3.40 -2.57
CA PRO A 107 6.90 4.02 -3.88
C PRO A 107 6.76 3.01 -5.03
N LEU A 108 7.31 1.80 -4.85
CA LEU A 108 7.18 0.73 -5.83
C LEU A 108 5.73 0.25 -6.00
N GLY A 109 5.00 0.06 -4.90
CA GLY A 109 3.60 -0.35 -4.94
C GLY A 109 2.71 0.71 -5.58
N ALA A 110 2.92 1.99 -5.23
CA ALA A 110 2.21 3.10 -5.86
C ALA A 110 2.51 3.17 -7.37
N ARG A 111 3.76 2.95 -7.77
CA ARG A 111 4.12 2.89 -9.20
C ARG A 111 3.45 1.74 -9.94
N GLN A 112 3.37 0.57 -9.32
CA GLN A 112 2.68 -0.58 -9.92
C GLN A 112 1.19 -0.30 -10.14
N LEU A 113 0.53 0.35 -9.18
CA LEU A 113 -0.87 0.76 -9.31
C LEU A 113 -1.05 1.80 -10.42
N LEU A 114 -0.20 2.83 -10.44
CA LEU A 114 -0.29 3.92 -11.41
C LEU A 114 0.01 3.47 -12.84
N ASN A 115 0.93 2.51 -13.02
CA ASN A 115 1.19 1.91 -14.33
C ASN A 115 0.04 1.03 -14.84
N ALA A 116 -0.91 0.64 -13.97
CA ALA A 116 -2.04 -0.19 -14.33
C ALA A 116 -3.28 0.63 -14.75
N GLY A 117 -3.24 1.95 -14.58
CA GLY A 117 -4.30 2.86 -15.00
C GLY A 117 -3.78 3.94 -15.94
N ASN A 118 -4.67 4.85 -16.34
CA ASN A 118 -4.37 5.94 -17.24
C ASN A 118 -4.96 7.25 -16.73
N TRP A 119 -4.27 8.34 -17.01
CA TRP A 119 -4.83 9.68 -16.84
C TRP A 119 -5.68 10.05 -18.05
N LEU A 120 -6.83 10.66 -17.80
CA LEU A 120 -7.78 11.07 -18.83
C LEU A 120 -8.48 12.36 -18.46
N ASP A 121 -8.87 13.10 -19.50
CA ASP A 121 -9.62 14.34 -19.40
C ASP A 121 -11.07 14.11 -19.84
N LYS A 122 -12.03 14.70 -19.13
CA LYS A 122 -13.45 14.66 -19.49
C LYS A 122 -14.04 16.07 -19.59
N PRO A 123 -14.83 16.36 -20.64
CA PRO A 123 -15.48 17.66 -20.77
C PRO A 123 -16.66 17.80 -19.81
N VAL A 124 -17.12 19.05 -19.63
CA VAL A 124 -18.38 19.36 -18.94
C VAL A 124 -19.53 18.59 -19.58
N GLY A 125 -20.45 18.08 -18.76
CA GLY A 125 -21.63 17.35 -19.19
C GLY A 125 -21.42 15.85 -19.40
N GLU A 126 -20.17 15.37 -19.45
CA GLU A 126 -19.86 13.95 -19.56
C GLU A 126 -20.38 13.17 -18.34
N GLU A 127 -21.02 12.03 -18.56
CA GLU A 127 -21.37 11.09 -17.50
C GLU A 127 -20.20 10.14 -17.20
N ILE A 128 -19.78 10.11 -15.93
CA ILE A 128 -18.70 9.25 -15.44
C ILE A 128 -19.24 7.89 -14.99
N THR A 129 -20.40 7.91 -14.35
CA THR A 129 -21.17 6.72 -13.98
C THR A 129 -22.64 6.97 -14.24
N THR A 130 -23.41 5.90 -14.48
CA THR A 130 -24.86 5.97 -14.56
C THR A 130 -25.46 5.08 -13.48
N GLN A 131 -26.37 5.63 -12.67
CA GLN A 131 -27.06 4.90 -11.60
C GLN A 131 -27.67 3.59 -12.13
N GLY A 132 -27.49 2.49 -11.40
CA GLY A 132 -28.02 1.18 -11.78
C GLY A 132 -27.19 0.43 -12.83
N LYS A 133 -26.21 1.07 -13.50
CA LYS A 133 -25.29 0.39 -14.42
C LYS A 133 -24.03 -0.07 -13.71
N GLU A 134 -23.43 -1.14 -14.22
CA GLU A 134 -22.16 -1.67 -13.70
C GLU A 134 -21.03 -0.65 -13.86
N VAL A 135 -20.17 -0.56 -12.83
CA VAL A 135 -19.01 0.31 -12.81
C VAL A 135 -17.75 -0.51 -13.05
N GLY A 136 -17.22 -0.47 -14.28
CA GLY A 136 -16.03 -1.23 -14.68
C GLY A 136 -14.69 -0.56 -14.32
N PHE A 137 -14.70 0.58 -13.62
CA PHE A 137 -13.49 1.34 -13.33
C PHE A 137 -13.51 1.92 -11.91
N LEU A 138 -12.35 1.92 -11.26
CA LEU A 138 -12.08 2.81 -10.13
C LEU A 138 -11.49 4.10 -10.69
N TYR A 139 -12.07 5.24 -10.33
CA TYR A 139 -11.51 6.53 -10.70
C TYR A 139 -11.04 7.34 -9.50
N TYR A 140 -9.99 8.12 -9.71
CA TYR A 140 -9.62 9.23 -8.85
C TYR A 140 -9.82 10.55 -9.62
N LEU A 141 -10.72 11.38 -9.13
CA LEU A 141 -10.94 12.74 -9.58
C LEU A 141 -9.85 13.63 -8.97
N ALA A 142 -8.93 14.13 -9.80
CA ALA A 142 -7.81 14.96 -9.38
C ALA A 142 -8.10 16.46 -9.49
N GLU A 143 -8.86 16.87 -10.52
CA GLU A 143 -9.29 18.25 -10.72
C GLU A 143 -10.72 18.30 -11.27
N GLY A 144 -11.41 19.39 -10.95
CA GLY A 144 -12.80 19.62 -11.37
C GLY A 144 -13.83 19.08 -10.37
N SER A 145 -15.06 18.99 -10.83
CA SER A 145 -16.22 18.65 -10.01
C SER A 145 -17.33 17.98 -10.81
N VAL A 146 -18.07 17.12 -10.13
CA VAL A 146 -19.19 16.36 -10.68
C VAL A 146 -20.43 16.58 -9.83
N GLN A 147 -21.60 16.63 -10.46
CA GLN A 147 -22.87 16.53 -9.74
C GLN A 147 -23.24 15.06 -9.51
N VAL A 148 -23.71 14.76 -8.31
CA VAL A 148 -24.19 13.44 -7.89
C VAL A 148 -25.71 13.42 -8.02
N ILE A 149 -26.23 12.59 -8.92
CA ILE A 149 -27.66 12.47 -9.21
C ILE A 149 -28.14 11.08 -8.78
N ALA A 150 -29.14 11.03 -7.91
CA ALA A 150 -29.79 9.79 -7.50
C ALA A 150 -31.31 9.93 -7.59
N GLY A 151 -31.98 8.94 -8.20
CA GLY A 151 -33.44 8.99 -8.38
C GLY A 151 -33.91 10.16 -9.26
N GLY A 152 -33.05 10.66 -10.15
CA GLY A 152 -33.35 11.80 -11.03
C GLY A 152 -33.12 13.19 -10.41
N THR A 153 -32.78 13.26 -9.12
CA THR A 153 -32.54 14.54 -8.41
C THR A 153 -31.06 14.74 -8.14
N VAL A 154 -30.57 15.98 -8.29
CA VAL A 154 -29.22 16.35 -7.87
C VAL A 154 -29.16 16.36 -6.35
N ILE A 155 -28.36 15.46 -5.78
CA ILE A 155 -28.18 15.32 -4.32
C ILE A 155 -27.15 16.32 -3.82
N ARG A 156 -26.02 16.43 -4.53
CA ARG A 156 -24.90 17.32 -4.19
C ARG A 156 -23.91 17.46 -5.34
N GLU A 157 -23.01 18.42 -5.22
CA GLU A 157 -21.78 18.46 -6.01
C GLU A 157 -20.64 17.77 -5.24
N MET A 158 -19.74 17.11 -5.96
CA MET A 158 -18.54 16.47 -5.43
C MET A 158 -17.33 17.04 -6.15
N HIS A 159 -16.42 17.64 -5.37
CA HIS A 159 -15.20 18.27 -5.87
C HIS A 159 -14.00 17.33 -5.72
N ALA A 160 -12.98 17.55 -6.54
CA ALA A 160 -11.66 16.98 -6.35
C ALA A 160 -11.03 17.41 -5.00
N PRO A 161 -10.15 16.61 -4.40
CA PRO A 161 -9.75 15.26 -4.83
C PRO A 161 -10.72 14.19 -4.30
N ASN A 162 -11.12 13.21 -5.11
CA ASN A 162 -12.07 12.19 -4.66
C ASN A 162 -11.98 10.85 -5.39
N PHE A 163 -12.29 9.73 -4.73
CA PHE A 163 -12.51 8.46 -5.43
C PHE A 163 -13.95 8.36 -5.96
N ILE A 164 -14.10 7.61 -7.05
CA ILE A 164 -15.39 7.25 -7.64
C ILE A 164 -15.35 5.75 -7.93
N GLY A 165 -16.42 5.05 -7.56
CA GLY A 165 -16.51 3.59 -7.71
C GLY A 165 -15.81 2.83 -6.58
N GLU A 166 -15.43 3.49 -5.47
CA GLU A 166 -14.74 2.80 -4.36
C GLU A 166 -15.56 1.65 -3.77
N LEU A 167 -16.88 1.81 -3.73
CA LEU A 167 -17.81 0.82 -3.17
C LEU A 167 -18.00 -0.41 -4.04
N THR A 168 -17.71 -0.31 -5.34
CA THR A 168 -18.02 -1.34 -6.35
C THR A 168 -16.78 -1.93 -6.98
N CYS A 169 -15.61 -1.33 -6.83
CA CYS A 169 -14.41 -1.74 -7.56
C CYS A 169 -13.93 -3.18 -7.28
N PHE A 170 -14.20 -3.73 -6.09
CA PHE A 170 -13.83 -5.11 -5.71
C PHE A 170 -15.03 -6.03 -5.49
N SER A 171 -16.14 -5.50 -5.00
CA SER A 171 -17.40 -6.20 -4.76
C SER A 171 -18.25 -6.35 -6.02
N GLY A 172 -17.97 -5.55 -7.05
CA GLY A 172 -18.83 -5.39 -8.21
C GLY A 172 -20.11 -4.62 -7.87
N GLY A 173 -21.11 -4.76 -8.74
CA GLY A 173 -22.43 -4.18 -8.54
C GLY A 173 -22.66 -2.84 -9.23
N PRO A 174 -23.91 -2.36 -9.21
CA PRO A 174 -24.31 -1.17 -9.93
C PRO A 174 -23.87 0.11 -9.22
N ALA A 175 -23.67 1.18 -10.00
CA ALA A 175 -23.44 2.52 -9.47
C ALA A 175 -24.63 2.97 -8.60
N SER A 176 -24.33 3.50 -7.41
CA SER A 176 -25.35 4.04 -6.49
C SER A 176 -25.97 5.35 -7.00
N ALA A 177 -25.26 6.09 -7.85
CA ALA A 177 -25.67 7.37 -8.41
C ALA A 177 -25.06 7.59 -9.81
N THR A 178 -25.70 8.46 -10.59
CA THR A 178 -25.14 9.02 -11.82
C THR A 178 -24.23 10.17 -11.45
N LEU A 179 -23.00 10.17 -11.96
CA LEU A 179 -22.07 11.28 -11.79
C LEU A 179 -21.89 11.97 -13.13
N ARG A 180 -22.11 13.29 -13.16
CA ARG A 180 -21.96 14.10 -14.38
C ARG A 180 -21.01 15.26 -14.16
N ALA A 181 -20.07 15.47 -15.06
CA ALA A 181 -19.13 16.59 -15.03
C ALA A 181 -19.86 17.94 -15.06
N VAL A 182 -19.54 18.83 -14.11
CA VAL A 182 -20.02 20.22 -14.10
C VAL A 182 -18.90 21.23 -14.38
N SER A 183 -17.65 20.78 -14.32
CA SER A 183 -16.45 21.45 -14.81
C SER A 183 -15.59 20.46 -15.63
N PRO A 184 -14.60 20.91 -16.42
CA PRO A 184 -13.63 20.01 -17.04
C PRO A 184 -12.93 19.17 -15.96
N LEU A 185 -12.79 17.87 -16.19
CA LEU A 185 -12.23 16.94 -15.20
C LEU A 185 -10.86 16.43 -15.64
N ARG A 186 -9.95 16.33 -14.67
CA ARG A 186 -8.73 15.52 -14.76
C ARG A 186 -8.86 14.31 -13.85
N MET A 187 -8.72 13.11 -14.41
CA MET A 187 -8.98 11.87 -13.68
C MET A 187 -7.91 10.80 -13.93
N PHE A 188 -7.62 10.01 -12.90
CA PHE A 188 -6.92 8.74 -13.07
C PHE A 188 -7.94 7.60 -13.07
N ALA A 189 -7.87 6.69 -14.03
CA ALA A 189 -8.79 5.58 -14.18
C ALA A 189 -8.05 4.24 -14.24
N ILE A 190 -8.54 3.26 -13.49
CA ILE A 190 -8.08 1.88 -13.57
C ILE A 190 -9.27 0.95 -13.74
N ASP A 191 -9.19 0.08 -14.74
CA ASP A 191 -10.19 -0.96 -15.00
C ASP A 191 -10.26 -1.93 -13.80
N THR A 192 -11.46 -2.32 -13.39
CA THR A 192 -11.66 -3.16 -12.20
C THR A 192 -11.10 -4.57 -12.39
N ALA A 193 -11.10 -5.13 -13.59
CA ALA A 193 -10.49 -6.42 -13.87
C ALA A 193 -8.96 -6.34 -13.80
N VAL A 194 -8.37 -5.27 -14.35
CA VAL A 194 -6.92 -4.99 -14.25
C VAL A 194 -6.50 -4.78 -12.80
N LEU A 195 -7.27 -3.97 -12.06
CA LEU A 195 -7.04 -3.74 -10.64
C LEU A 195 -7.12 -5.03 -9.83
N THR A 196 -8.15 -5.86 -10.09
CA THR A 196 -8.36 -7.13 -9.41
C THR A 196 -7.21 -8.10 -9.70
N ASP A 197 -6.74 -8.20 -10.94
CA ASP A 197 -5.58 -9.04 -11.28
C ASP A 197 -4.29 -8.53 -10.61
N LEU A 198 -4.06 -7.22 -10.59
CA LEU A 198 -2.92 -6.62 -9.88
C LEU A 198 -2.97 -6.97 -8.38
N CYS A 199 -4.12 -6.77 -7.75
CA CYS A 199 -4.36 -7.06 -6.33
C CYS A 199 -4.22 -8.56 -6.02
N ARG A 200 -4.63 -9.45 -6.92
CA ARG A 200 -4.42 -10.90 -6.80
C ARG A 200 -2.93 -11.26 -6.82
N ARG A 201 -2.16 -10.68 -7.75
CA ARG A 201 -0.72 -10.92 -7.88
C ARG A 201 0.10 -10.25 -6.77
N LYS A 202 -0.43 -9.16 -6.20
CA LYS A 202 0.21 -8.32 -5.17
C LYS A 202 -0.79 -8.05 -4.04
N PRO A 203 -0.99 -9.01 -3.11
CA PRO A 203 -1.93 -8.84 -1.99
C PRO A 203 -1.66 -7.59 -1.14
N ASP A 204 -0.39 -7.18 -1.02
CA ASP A 204 0.00 -5.97 -0.29
C ASP A 204 -0.62 -4.70 -0.88
N ILE A 205 -0.74 -4.63 -2.21
CA ILE A 205 -1.42 -3.51 -2.90
C ILE A 205 -2.91 -3.54 -2.57
N ARG A 206 -3.54 -4.72 -2.55
CA ARG A 206 -4.96 -4.90 -2.21
C ARG A 206 -5.27 -4.36 -0.81
N ILE A 207 -4.54 -4.83 0.20
CA ILE A 207 -4.76 -4.44 1.60
C ILE A 207 -4.64 -2.92 1.77
N LYS A 208 -3.61 -2.32 1.18
CA LYS A 208 -3.37 -0.87 1.28
C LYS A 208 -4.41 -0.07 0.52
N LEU A 209 -4.82 -0.53 -0.66
CA LEU A 209 -5.86 0.14 -1.44
C LEU A 209 -7.20 0.09 -0.70
N GLU A 210 -7.64 -1.09 -0.24
CA GLU A 210 -8.87 -1.24 0.54
C GLU A 210 -8.85 -0.37 1.80
N SER A 211 -7.73 -0.32 2.51
CA SER A 211 -7.58 0.56 3.69
C SER A 211 -7.75 2.04 3.33
N SER A 212 -7.24 2.47 2.17
CA SER A 212 -7.42 3.84 1.70
C SER A 212 -8.86 4.14 1.28
N LEU A 213 -9.47 3.26 0.49
CA LEU A 213 -10.85 3.39 0.03
C LEU A 213 -11.85 3.36 1.20
N ALA A 214 -11.61 2.53 2.21
CA ALA A 214 -12.43 2.47 3.42
C ALA A 214 -12.40 3.79 4.20
N ARG A 215 -11.22 4.41 4.34
CA ARG A 215 -11.09 5.75 4.97
C ARG A 215 -11.82 6.83 4.17
N ASP A 216 -11.74 6.78 2.84
CA ASP A 216 -12.44 7.74 1.98
C ASP A 216 -13.97 7.58 2.08
N THR A 217 -14.46 6.34 1.97
CA THR A 217 -15.88 6.01 2.13
C THR A 217 -16.41 6.49 3.49
N HIS A 218 -15.64 6.24 4.56
CA HIS A 218 -16.05 6.65 5.90
C HIS A 218 -16.18 8.17 6.03
N LYS A 219 -15.23 8.94 5.49
CA LYS A 219 -15.31 10.40 5.45
C LYS A 219 -16.58 10.88 4.73
N LYS A 220 -16.89 10.30 3.57
CA LYS A 220 -18.10 10.64 2.80
C LYS A 220 -19.39 10.37 3.57
N LEU A 221 -19.46 9.30 4.36
CA LEU A 221 -20.64 8.98 5.17
C LEU A 221 -20.85 9.97 6.31
N ILE A 222 -19.77 10.41 6.96
CA ILE A 222 -19.84 11.44 7.99
C ILE A 222 -20.38 12.74 7.38
N ASP A 223 -19.84 13.16 6.23
CA ASP A 223 -20.27 14.40 5.55
C ASP A 223 -21.76 14.36 5.17
N VAL A 224 -22.27 13.22 4.69
CA VAL A 224 -23.71 13.04 4.40
C VAL A 224 -24.55 13.16 5.68
N THR A 225 -24.12 12.52 6.75
CA THR A 225 -24.89 12.46 8.00
C THR A 225 -24.91 13.83 8.70
N THR A 226 -23.81 14.57 8.66
CA THR A 226 -23.73 15.95 9.19
C THR A 226 -24.60 16.92 8.41
N GLN A 227 -24.72 16.78 7.09
CA GLN A 227 -25.64 17.60 6.28
C GLN A 227 -27.12 17.29 6.56
N LEU A 228 -27.46 16.02 6.80
CA LEU A 228 -28.84 15.61 7.15
C LEU A 228 -29.26 15.97 8.58
N SER A 229 -28.32 16.20 9.49
CA SER A 229 -28.60 16.59 10.88
C SER A 229 -28.61 18.10 11.11
N ALA A 230 -28.21 18.88 10.09
CA ALA A 230 -28.19 20.35 10.12
C ALA A 230 -29.38 20.99 9.36
N GLY A 231 -30.27 20.19 8.77
CA GLY A 231 -31.51 20.61 8.11
C GLY A 231 -32.73 20.04 8.80
#